data_AF-A0A661F9K3-F1
#
_entry.id   AF-A0A661F9K3-F1
#
_cell.length_a   1.000
_cell.length_b   1.000
_cell.length_c   1.000
_cell.angle_alpha   90.00
_cell.angle_beta   90.00
_cell.angle_gamma   90.00
#
_symmetry.space_group_name_H-M   'P 1'
#
loop_
_entity.id
_entity.type
_entity.pdbx_description
1 polymer ?
#
loop_
_entity_poly.entity_id
_entity_poly.type
_entity_poly.pdbx_seq_one_letter_code
_entity_poly.pdbx_strand_id
1 'polypeptide(L)'
;MKQQSTSQQPDLDWSQVQETVKMLTATMCQVENAMREGSNAVETLTSGFMSMATNAESITQAVEKLGDSEEKEAILNFSRENSSHIQASIIAFQFYDKLYQRLQQTTQNLSELSQLVESPDRLYNPAEWSQLQNNILARSTTQNDKQLLEAIMSGKSIEEALALSSQQTEETDDDDIELF
;
A
#
# COMPACT_ATOMS: atom_id res chain seq x y z
N MET A 1 -37.31 18.22 -0.72
CA MET A 1 -36.24 17.36 -1.24
C MET A 1 -35.30 18.24 -2.05
N LYS A 2 -34.03 18.39 -1.65
CA LYS A 2 -33.04 19.11 -2.46
C LYS A 2 -32.75 18.27 -3.70
N GLN A 3 -32.86 18.86 -4.90
CA GLN A 3 -32.47 18.21 -6.14
C GLN A 3 -30.97 17.87 -6.08
N GLN A 4 -30.61 16.66 -6.48
CA GLN A 4 -29.20 16.26 -6.59
C GLN A 4 -28.56 17.02 -7.76
N SER A 5 -27.36 17.54 -7.55
CA SER A 5 -26.54 18.15 -8.61
C SER A 5 -26.39 17.15 -9.75
N THR A 6 -26.78 17.54 -10.96
CA THR A 6 -26.66 16.70 -12.15
C THR A 6 -25.60 17.28 -13.07
N SER A 7 -25.01 16.46 -13.95
CA SER A 7 -24.04 16.94 -14.95
C SER A 7 -24.62 18.02 -15.89
N GLN A 8 -25.94 18.12 -16.01
CA GLN A 8 -26.65 19.12 -16.81
C GLN A 8 -27.04 20.38 -16.00
N GLN A 9 -26.95 20.36 -14.68
CA GLN A 9 -27.26 21.49 -13.80
C GLN A 9 -26.38 21.41 -12.53
N PRO A 10 -25.10 21.81 -12.61
CA PRO A 10 -24.19 21.72 -11.48
C PRO A 10 -24.50 22.82 -10.47
N ASP A 11 -24.85 22.44 -9.25
CA ASP A 11 -25.01 23.35 -8.10
C ASP A 11 -23.67 23.65 -7.42
N LEU A 12 -22.58 23.01 -7.85
CA LEU A 12 -21.23 23.19 -7.34
C LEU A 12 -20.41 24.14 -8.21
N ASP A 13 -19.74 25.08 -7.56
CA ASP A 13 -18.65 25.84 -8.17
C ASP A 13 -17.45 24.90 -8.36
N TRP A 14 -17.31 24.36 -9.57
CA TRP A 14 -16.23 23.43 -9.93
C TRP A 14 -14.83 24.04 -9.73
N SER A 15 -14.71 25.37 -9.66
CA SER A 15 -13.45 26.03 -9.30
C SER A 15 -13.00 25.67 -7.88
N GLN A 16 -13.93 25.62 -6.91
CA GLN A 16 -13.62 25.26 -5.52
C GLN A 16 -13.25 23.78 -5.39
N VAL A 17 -13.94 22.92 -6.14
CA VAL A 17 -13.60 21.49 -6.21
C VAL A 17 -12.21 21.30 -6.79
N GLN A 18 -11.92 21.98 -7.91
CA GLN A 18 -10.63 21.93 -8.57
C GLN A 18 -9.49 22.41 -7.66
N GLU A 19 -9.65 23.56 -6.99
CA GLU A 19 -8.66 24.08 -6.04
C GLU A 19 -8.42 23.12 -4.87
N THR A 20 -9.48 22.53 -4.32
CA THR A 20 -9.39 21.60 -3.19
C THR A 20 -8.71 20.29 -3.60
N VAL A 21 -9.06 19.73 -4.76
CA VAL A 21 -8.43 18.51 -5.30
C VAL A 21 -6.94 18.75 -5.55
N LYS A 22 -6.57 19.91 -6.11
CA LYS A 22 -5.16 20.29 -6.29
C LYS A 22 -4.42 20.37 -4.96
N MET A 23 -5.03 20.97 -3.94
CA MET A 23 -4.45 21.07 -2.61
C MET A 23 -4.24 19.68 -1.97
N LEU A 24 -5.24 18.80 -2.03
CA LEU A 24 -5.12 17.43 -1.53
C LEU A 24 -4.05 16.62 -2.29
N THR A 25 -3.99 16.78 -3.62
CA THR A 25 -2.95 16.16 -4.46
C THR A 25 -1.56 16.65 -4.01
N ALA A 26 -1.39 17.96 -3.81
CA ALA A 26 -0.12 18.53 -3.36
C ALA A 26 0.28 18.04 -1.97
N THR A 27 -0.66 17.93 -1.03
CA THR A 27 -0.40 17.36 0.30
C THR A 27 0.03 15.89 0.20
N MET A 28 -0.60 15.09 -0.65
CA MET A 28 -0.18 13.70 -0.84
C MET A 28 1.19 13.58 -1.51
N CYS A 29 1.50 14.41 -2.51
CA CYS A 29 2.85 14.49 -3.08
C CYS A 29 3.91 14.84 -2.02
N GLN A 30 3.58 15.69 -1.04
CA GLN A 30 4.49 16.01 0.07
C GLN A 30 4.74 14.79 0.97
N VAL A 31 3.69 14.05 1.33
CA VAL A 31 3.83 12.80 2.11
C VAL A 31 4.63 11.77 1.32
N GLU A 32 4.39 11.63 0.01
CA GLU A 32 5.13 10.69 -0.85
C GLU A 32 6.60 11.06 -0.93
N ASN A 33 6.94 12.34 -1.10
CA ASN A 33 8.33 12.78 -1.07
C ASN A 33 9.00 12.50 0.28
N ALA A 34 8.32 12.75 1.40
CA ALA A 34 8.84 12.46 2.73
C ALA A 34 9.07 10.95 2.95
N MET A 35 8.16 10.10 2.43
CA MET A 35 8.37 8.66 2.45
C MET A 35 9.54 8.25 1.54
N ARG A 36 9.65 8.80 0.33
CA ARG A 36 10.77 8.52 -0.58
C ARG A 36 12.12 8.90 0.02
N GLU A 37 12.20 9.97 0.81
CA GLU A 37 13.43 10.30 1.54
C GLU A 37 13.82 9.20 2.54
N GLY A 38 12.83 8.54 3.15
CA GLY A 38 13.03 7.37 4.02
C GLY A 38 13.37 6.07 3.28
N SER A 39 13.09 5.95 1.99
CA SER A 39 13.29 4.69 1.25
C SER A 39 14.77 4.32 1.16
N ASN A 40 15.66 5.31 1.02
CA ASN A 40 17.11 5.07 1.01
C ASN A 40 17.64 4.45 2.32
N ALA A 41 17.06 4.86 3.46
CA ALA A 41 17.40 4.31 4.76
C ALA A 41 16.91 2.85 4.88
N VAL A 42 15.71 2.58 4.38
CA VAL A 42 15.13 1.23 4.32
C VAL A 42 15.94 0.30 3.41
N GLU A 43 16.32 0.75 2.20
CA GLU A 43 17.18 -0.03 1.29
C GLU A 43 18.52 -0.40 1.95
N THR A 44 19.13 0.54 2.66
CA THR A 44 20.38 0.30 3.40
C THR A 44 20.18 -0.76 4.49
N LEU A 45 19.07 -0.68 5.24
CA LEU A 45 18.73 -1.66 6.28
C LEU A 45 18.47 -3.05 5.68
N THR A 46 17.68 -3.15 4.61
CA THR A 46 17.41 -4.40 3.91
C THR A 46 18.70 -5.05 3.41
N SER A 47 19.62 -4.28 2.82
CA SER A 47 20.95 -4.76 2.40
C SER A 47 21.80 -5.25 3.58
N GLY A 48 21.77 -4.52 4.70
CA GLY A 48 22.43 -4.92 5.94
C GLY A 48 21.90 -6.25 6.47
N PHE A 49 20.58 -6.43 6.50
CA PHE A 49 19.94 -7.67 6.94
C PHE A 49 20.25 -8.85 6.02
N MET A 50 20.24 -8.67 4.69
CA MET A 50 20.65 -9.72 3.75
C MET A 50 22.13 -10.13 3.94
N SER A 51 23.00 -9.15 4.22
CA SER A 51 24.41 -9.42 4.54
C SER A 51 24.54 -10.19 5.86
N MET A 52 23.75 -9.83 6.89
CA MET A 52 23.71 -10.55 8.15
C MET A 52 23.19 -11.98 8.00
N ALA A 53 22.19 -12.23 7.13
CA ALA A 53 21.71 -13.58 6.84
C ALA A 53 22.81 -14.43 6.21
N THR A 54 23.51 -13.87 5.22
CA THR A 54 24.64 -14.52 4.56
C THR A 54 25.77 -14.84 5.54
N ASN A 55 26.06 -13.93 6.47
CA ASN A 55 27.06 -14.13 7.52
C ASN A 55 26.62 -15.22 8.51
N ALA A 56 25.36 -15.24 8.93
CA ALA A 56 24.82 -16.27 9.82
C ALA A 56 24.90 -17.67 9.18
N GLU A 57 24.53 -17.79 7.90
CA GLU A 57 24.68 -19.02 7.12
C GLU A 57 26.14 -19.48 7.05
N SER A 58 27.07 -18.55 6.80
CA SER A 58 28.50 -18.84 6.75
C SER A 58 29.04 -19.31 8.11
N ILE A 59 28.55 -18.73 9.21
CA ILE A 59 28.89 -19.15 10.58
C ILE A 59 28.39 -20.57 10.83
N THR A 60 27.13 -20.86 10.49
CA THR A 60 26.53 -22.21 10.61
C THR A 60 27.39 -23.25 9.88
N GLN A 61 27.72 -23.01 8.60
CA GLN A 61 28.54 -23.92 7.80
C GLN A 61 29.97 -24.12 8.34
N ALA A 62 30.56 -23.10 8.96
CA ALA A 62 31.88 -23.19 9.58
C ALA A 62 31.83 -24.03 10.87
N VAL A 63 30.79 -23.83 11.68
CA VAL A 63 30.57 -24.52 12.97
C VAL A 63 30.21 -25.99 12.77
N GLU A 64 29.48 -26.33 11.71
CA GLU A 64 29.18 -27.72 11.36
C GLU A 64 30.42 -28.59 11.11
N LYS A 65 31.53 -27.98 10.67
CA LYS A 65 32.82 -28.66 10.45
C LYS A 65 33.59 -28.94 11.74
N LEU A 66 33.16 -28.38 12.87
CA LEU A 66 33.76 -28.62 14.18
C LEU A 66 33.24 -29.94 14.79
N GLY A 67 34.06 -30.54 15.64
CA GLY A 67 33.64 -31.69 16.45
C GLY A 67 32.51 -31.32 17.40
N ASP A 68 31.71 -32.30 17.80
CA ASP A 68 30.55 -32.06 18.66
C ASP A 68 30.98 -31.59 20.06
N SER A 69 30.38 -30.47 20.50
CA SER A 69 30.57 -29.87 21.81
C SER A 69 29.32 -29.07 22.20
N GLU A 70 29.17 -28.77 23.49
CA GLU A 70 28.06 -27.92 23.96
C GLU A 70 28.14 -26.50 23.39
N GLU A 71 29.36 -25.98 23.17
CA GLU A 71 29.60 -24.67 22.56
C GLU A 71 29.18 -24.65 21.08
N LYS A 72 29.40 -25.76 20.34
CA LYS A 72 28.94 -25.89 18.96
C LYS A 72 27.41 -25.75 18.90
N GLU A 73 26.71 -26.49 19.75
CA GLU A 73 25.24 -26.46 19.81
C GLU A 73 24.72 -25.07 20.20
N ALA A 74 25.37 -24.40 21.17
CA ALA A 74 25.02 -23.04 21.55
C ALA A 74 25.18 -22.04 20.40
N ILE A 75 26.28 -22.11 19.63
CA ILE A 75 26.51 -21.21 18.49
C ILE A 75 25.48 -21.46 17.38
N LEU A 76 25.14 -22.73 17.09
CA LEU A 76 24.11 -23.07 16.11
C LEU A 76 22.74 -22.51 16.52
N ASN A 77 22.40 -22.58 17.82
CA ASN A 77 21.16 -22.01 18.33
C ASN A 77 21.12 -20.48 18.18
N PHE A 78 22.19 -19.76 18.55
CA PHE A 78 22.28 -18.32 18.33
C PHE A 78 22.19 -17.93 16.85
N SER A 79 22.82 -18.71 15.96
CA SER A 79 22.74 -18.47 14.51
C SER A 79 21.31 -18.63 13.98
N ARG A 80 20.58 -19.64 14.49
CA ARG A 80 19.17 -19.87 14.14
C ARG A 80 18.26 -18.76 14.62
N GLU A 81 18.42 -18.32 15.88
CA GLU A 81 17.67 -17.18 16.42
C GLU A 81 17.93 -15.89 15.64
N ASN A 82 19.20 -15.60 15.35
CA ASN A 82 19.57 -14.42 14.57
C ASN A 82 18.99 -14.47 13.15
N SER A 83 19.01 -15.64 12.50
CA SER A 83 18.39 -15.83 11.18
C SER A 83 16.88 -15.58 11.22
N SER A 84 16.19 -16.03 12.28
CA SER A 84 14.77 -15.76 12.49
C SER A 84 14.48 -14.26 12.66
N HIS A 85 15.30 -13.54 13.42
CA HIS A 85 15.14 -12.09 13.61
C HIS A 85 15.40 -11.29 12.32
N ILE A 86 16.37 -11.71 11.52
CA ILE A 86 16.66 -11.13 10.22
C ILE A 86 15.47 -11.33 9.28
N GLN A 87 14.92 -12.54 9.21
CA GLN A 87 13.75 -12.83 8.39
C GLN A 87 12.52 -11.99 8.79
N ALA A 88 12.26 -11.87 10.09
CA ALA A 88 11.18 -11.02 10.59
C ALA A 88 11.37 -9.54 10.21
N SER A 89 12.62 -9.06 10.24
CA SER A 89 12.95 -7.70 9.82
C SER A 89 12.77 -7.48 8.33
N ILE A 90 13.14 -8.45 7.48
CA ILE A 90 12.90 -8.41 6.03
C ILE A 90 11.39 -8.33 5.73
N ILE A 91 10.57 -9.13 6.40
CA ILE A 91 9.10 -9.08 6.28
C ILE A 91 8.58 -7.69 6.72
N ALA A 92 9.10 -7.13 7.81
CA ALA A 92 8.72 -5.79 8.25
C ALA A 92 8.98 -4.70 7.18
N PHE A 93 10.08 -4.79 6.43
CA PHE A 93 10.35 -3.83 5.34
C PHE A 93 9.46 -4.04 4.12
N GLN A 94 8.98 -5.26 3.87
CA GLN A 94 7.99 -5.47 2.81
C GLN A 94 6.70 -4.68 3.09
N PHE A 95 6.29 -4.53 4.35
CA PHE A 95 5.16 -3.66 4.70
C PHE A 95 5.44 -2.19 4.41
N TYR A 96 6.68 -1.73 4.61
CA TYR A 96 7.07 -0.38 4.25
C TYR A 96 6.98 -0.16 2.73
N ASP A 97 7.52 -1.07 1.93
CA ASP A 97 7.47 -0.98 0.46
C ASP A 97 6.02 -0.95 -0.03
N LYS A 98 5.17 -1.79 0.55
CA LYS A 98 3.74 -1.83 0.23
C LYS A 98 3.02 -0.53 0.62
N LEU A 99 3.29 0.01 1.81
CA LEU A 99 2.73 1.29 2.23
C LEU A 99 3.13 2.41 1.26
N TYR A 100 4.40 2.44 0.87
CA TYR A 100 4.90 3.39 -0.12
C TYR A 100 4.16 3.23 -1.46
N GLN A 101 4.03 2.01 -1.99
CA GLN A 101 3.29 1.75 -3.23
C GLN A 101 1.83 2.22 -3.17
N ARG A 102 1.11 1.95 -2.07
CA ARG A 102 -0.29 2.41 -1.90
C ARG A 102 -0.38 3.94 -1.86
N LEU A 103 0.62 4.60 -1.28
CA LEU A 103 0.69 6.05 -1.30
C LEU A 103 0.91 6.59 -2.72
N GLN A 104 1.85 6.04 -3.48
CA GLN A 104 2.09 6.43 -4.87
C GLN A 104 0.84 6.26 -5.74
N GLN A 105 0.13 5.14 -5.57
CA GLN A 105 -1.13 4.88 -6.25
C GLN A 105 -2.20 5.94 -5.90
N THR A 106 -2.30 6.30 -4.62
CA THR A 106 -3.25 7.33 -4.16
C THR A 106 -2.91 8.70 -4.74
N THR A 107 -1.64 9.09 -4.75
CA THR A 107 -1.17 10.32 -5.40
C THR A 107 -1.54 10.33 -6.89
N GLN A 108 -1.31 9.23 -7.59
CA GLN A 108 -1.64 9.10 -9.01
C GLN A 108 -3.15 9.25 -9.26
N ASN A 109 -4.00 8.62 -8.44
CA ASN A 109 -5.45 8.72 -8.55
C ASN A 109 -5.93 10.17 -8.36
N LEU A 110 -5.36 10.89 -7.38
CA LEU A 110 -5.67 12.29 -7.13
C LEU A 110 -5.18 13.20 -8.27
N SER A 111 -4.01 12.90 -8.85
CA SER A 111 -3.51 13.61 -10.02
C SER A 111 -4.42 13.45 -11.23
N GLU A 112 -4.90 12.23 -11.50
CA GLU A 112 -5.85 11.96 -12.58
C GLU A 112 -7.20 12.66 -12.35
N LEU A 113 -7.68 12.68 -11.10
CA LEU A 113 -8.85 13.46 -10.73
C LEU A 113 -8.63 14.96 -10.97
N SER A 114 -7.48 15.52 -10.56
CA SER A 114 -7.12 16.93 -10.79
C SER A 114 -7.16 17.28 -12.28
N GLN A 115 -6.56 16.44 -13.13
CA GLN A 115 -6.55 16.64 -14.58
C GLN A 115 -7.95 16.56 -15.20
N LEU A 116 -8.80 15.66 -14.69
CA LEU A 116 -10.19 15.54 -15.14
C LEU A 116 -10.99 16.80 -14.82
N VAL A 117 -10.92 17.28 -13.58
CA VAL A 117 -11.68 18.47 -13.14
C VAL A 117 -11.11 19.79 -13.68
N GLU A 118 -9.85 19.80 -14.11
CA GLU A 118 -9.23 20.94 -14.81
C GLU A 118 -9.74 21.18 -16.22
N SER A 119 -10.36 20.19 -16.85
CA SER A 119 -10.74 20.22 -18.27
C SER A 119 -12.26 20.31 -18.43
N PRO A 120 -12.85 21.47 -18.74
CA PRO A 120 -14.31 21.63 -18.83
C PRO A 120 -14.97 20.61 -19.77
N ASP A 121 -14.37 20.33 -20.93
CA ASP A 121 -14.92 19.38 -21.90
C ASP A 121 -14.97 17.93 -21.38
N ARG A 122 -14.02 17.56 -20.51
CA ARG A 122 -13.95 16.22 -19.91
C ARG A 122 -14.79 16.14 -18.65
N LEU A 123 -14.80 17.21 -17.86
CA LEU A 123 -15.54 17.34 -16.61
C LEU A 123 -17.04 17.04 -16.79
N TYR A 124 -17.65 17.54 -17.87
CA TYR A 124 -19.07 17.32 -18.17
C TYR A 124 -19.35 16.02 -18.93
N ASN A 125 -18.33 15.19 -19.20
CA ASN A 125 -18.48 13.92 -19.90
C ASN A 125 -18.53 12.74 -18.90
N PRO A 126 -19.68 12.08 -18.70
CA PRO A 126 -19.80 10.94 -17.77
C PRO A 126 -18.88 9.76 -18.11
N ALA A 127 -18.50 9.59 -19.39
CA ALA A 127 -17.60 8.50 -19.79
C ALA A 127 -16.20 8.67 -19.21
N GLU A 128 -15.70 9.91 -19.08
CA GLU A 128 -14.39 10.20 -18.48
C GLU A 128 -14.36 9.83 -16.99
N TRP A 129 -15.46 10.09 -16.27
CA TRP A 129 -15.61 9.70 -14.87
C TRP A 129 -15.66 8.19 -14.68
N SER A 130 -16.42 7.49 -15.53
CA SER A 130 -16.47 6.03 -15.51
C SER A 130 -15.09 5.44 -15.83
N GLN A 131 -14.36 6.01 -16.79
CA GLN A 131 -13.01 5.58 -17.11
C GLN A 131 -12.05 5.78 -15.94
N LEU A 132 -12.11 6.94 -15.26
CA LEU A 132 -11.30 7.20 -14.05
C LEU A 132 -11.60 6.16 -12.96
N GLN A 133 -12.88 5.91 -12.67
CA GLN A 133 -13.29 4.92 -11.66
C GLN A 133 -12.80 3.50 -12.01
N ASN A 134 -12.93 3.09 -13.28
CA ASN A 134 -12.45 1.80 -13.76
C ASN A 134 -10.92 1.70 -13.66
N ASN A 135 -10.19 2.78 -13.95
CA ASN A 135 -8.74 2.84 -13.79
C ASN A 135 -8.32 2.71 -12.32
N ILE A 136 -9.05 3.35 -11.41
CA ILE A 136 -8.81 3.25 -9.96
C ILE A 136 -9.01 1.79 -9.51
N LEU A 137 -10.13 1.16 -9.90
CA LEU A 137 -10.40 -0.26 -9.60
C LEU A 137 -9.34 -1.21 -10.18
N ALA A 138 -8.94 -1.00 -11.44
CA ALA A 138 -7.99 -1.87 -12.11
C ALA A 138 -6.58 -1.82 -11.49
N ARG A 139 -6.21 -0.70 -10.85
CA ARG A 139 -4.93 -0.56 -10.15
C ARG A 139 -4.95 -1.14 -8.75
N SER A 140 -6.12 -1.32 -8.15
CA SER A 140 -6.23 -1.95 -6.83
C SER A 140 -5.73 -3.38 -6.91
N THR A 141 -4.69 -3.68 -6.11
CA THR A 141 -3.98 -4.95 -6.17
C THR A 141 -4.57 -5.98 -5.21
N THR A 142 -5.12 -5.54 -4.07
CA THR A 142 -5.71 -6.42 -3.05
C THR A 142 -7.20 -6.61 -3.28
N GLN A 143 -7.70 -7.78 -2.87
CA GLN A 143 -9.12 -8.10 -2.96
C GLN A 143 -9.96 -7.18 -2.05
N ASN A 144 -9.45 -6.89 -0.86
CA ASN A 144 -10.06 -5.94 0.08
C ASN A 144 -10.22 -4.54 -0.51
N ASP A 145 -9.19 -4.02 -1.19
CA ASP A 145 -9.25 -2.69 -1.80
C ASP A 145 -10.26 -2.63 -2.95
N LYS A 146 -10.32 -3.69 -3.76
CA LYS A 146 -11.32 -3.80 -4.83
C LYS A 146 -12.73 -3.79 -4.27
N GLN A 147 -13.00 -4.61 -3.24
CA GLN A 147 -14.33 -4.69 -2.64
C GLN A 147 -14.75 -3.40 -1.97
N LEU A 148 -13.84 -2.74 -1.26
CA LEU A 148 -14.10 -1.42 -0.70
C LEU A 148 -14.54 -0.45 -1.80
N LEU A 149 -13.78 -0.36 -2.88
CA LEU A 149 -14.08 0.56 -3.98
C LEU A 149 -15.36 0.19 -4.74
N GLU A 150 -15.61 -1.10 -4.99
CA GLU A 150 -16.85 -1.60 -5.59
C GLU A 150 -18.06 -1.29 -4.70
N ALA A 151 -17.92 -1.46 -3.38
CA ALA A 151 -18.95 -1.10 -2.41
C ALA A 151 -19.27 0.41 -2.47
N ILE A 152 -18.25 1.26 -2.50
CA ILE A 152 -18.42 2.71 -2.69
C ILE A 152 -19.11 3.02 -4.03
N MET A 153 -18.69 2.38 -5.12
CA MET A 153 -19.31 2.56 -6.44
C MET A 153 -20.76 2.08 -6.50
N SER A 154 -21.14 1.10 -5.67
CA SER A 154 -22.52 0.64 -5.50
C SER A 154 -23.39 1.56 -4.63
N GLY A 155 -22.81 2.63 -4.06
CA GLY A 155 -23.51 3.62 -3.25
C GLY A 155 -23.55 3.33 -1.74
N LYS A 156 -22.75 2.38 -1.25
CA LYS A 156 -22.59 2.11 0.18
C LYS A 156 -21.82 3.25 0.87
N SER A 157 -22.04 3.41 2.17
CA SER A 157 -21.24 4.36 2.96
C SER A 157 -19.79 3.87 3.09
N ILE A 158 -18.88 4.77 3.47
CA ILE A 158 -17.48 4.43 3.73
C ILE A 158 -17.39 3.42 4.88
N GLU A 159 -18.19 3.60 5.93
CA GLU A 159 -18.25 2.69 7.08
C GLU A 159 -18.76 1.29 6.67
N GLU A 160 -19.79 1.22 5.84
CA GLU A 160 -20.32 -0.04 5.32
C GLU A 160 -19.32 -0.75 4.41
N ALA A 161 -18.64 -0.01 3.53
CA ALA A 161 -17.61 -0.54 2.64
C ALA A 161 -16.43 -1.11 3.44
N LEU A 162 -15.96 -0.40 4.47
CA LEU A 162 -14.90 -0.85 5.37
C LEU A 162 -15.29 -2.10 6.14
N ALA A 163 -16.53 -2.16 6.64
CA ALA A 163 -17.02 -3.34 7.36
C ALA A 163 -17.02 -4.59 6.46
N LEU A 164 -17.43 -4.45 5.19
CA LEU A 164 -17.44 -5.55 4.23
C LEU A 164 -16.03 -6.02 3.85
N SER A 165 -15.09 -5.09 3.63
CA SER A 165 -13.70 -5.46 3.31
C SER A 165 -12.98 -6.12 4.48
N SER A 166 -13.26 -5.70 5.72
CA SER A 166 -12.59 -6.25 6.90
C SER A 166 -13.13 -7.63 7.31
N GLN A 167 -14.43 -7.89 7.15
CA GLN A 167 -15.04 -9.18 7.51
C GLN A 167 -14.46 -10.36 6.72
N GLN A 168 -14.08 -10.14 5.45
CA GLN A 168 -13.48 -11.20 4.65
C GLN A 168 -12.03 -11.47 4.99
N THR A 169 -11.30 -10.46 5.51
CA THR A 169 -9.91 -10.62 5.97
C THR A 169 -9.84 -11.61 7.13
N GLU A 170 -10.82 -11.55 8.05
CA GLU A 170 -10.92 -12.44 9.21
C GLU A 170 -11.37 -13.88 8.84
N GLU A 171 -12.05 -14.07 7.71
CA GLU A 171 -12.49 -15.40 7.25
C GLU A 171 -11.42 -16.15 6.44
N THR A 172 -10.43 -15.45 5.86
CA THR A 172 -9.32 -16.05 5.09
C THR A 172 -8.05 -16.34 5.90
N ASP A 173 -7.96 -15.84 7.13
CA ASP A 173 -6.77 -15.89 7.99
C ASP A 173 -6.46 -17.27 8.62
N ASP A 174 -7.24 -18.33 8.32
CA ASP A 174 -7.02 -19.69 8.88
C ASP A 174 -6.20 -20.62 7.97
N ASP A 175 -6.06 -20.34 6.67
CA ASP A 175 -5.33 -21.25 5.74
C ASP A 175 -4.36 -20.56 4.79
N ASP A 176 -4.43 -19.25 4.59
CA ASP A 176 -3.45 -18.52 3.81
C ASP A 176 -3.12 -17.24 4.55
N ILE A 177 -1.85 -17.12 4.95
CA ILE A 177 -1.27 -15.79 5.13
C ILE A 177 -1.39 -15.15 3.73
N GLU A 178 -2.49 -14.46 3.46
CA GLU A 178 -2.46 -13.35 2.54
C GLU A 178 -1.38 -12.45 3.11
N LEU A 179 -0.17 -12.58 2.57
CA LEU A 179 0.93 -11.69 2.87
C LEU A 179 0.51 -10.35 2.29
N PHE A 180 -0.34 -9.63 3.04
CA PHE A 180 -0.97 -8.35 2.73
C PHE A 180 0.07 -7.31 2.40
#